data_AF-A0A2M6YCA5-F1
#
_entry.id   AF-A0A2M6YCA5-F1
#
_cell.length_a   1.000
_cell.length_b   1.000
_cell.length_c   1.000
_cell.angle_alpha   90.00
_cell.angle_beta   90.00
_cell.angle_gamma   90.00
#
_symmetry.space_group_name_H-M   'P 1'
#
loop_
_entity.id
_entity.type
_entity.pdbx_description
1 polymer ?
#
loop_
_entity_poly.entity_id
_entity_poly.type
_entity_poly.pdbx_seq_one_letter_code
_entity_poly.pdbx_strand_id
1 'polypeptide(L)'
;MTKERVKIKQKININDQPNKKVETEFIERVVESPAKVLDETIEISKTVEKAVVENAPAKKAKAYWNLLGPGLTTGASDDDPSGITTYSQTGAAYGYKFLWLSPFTFPLMAVVQEMCARIGLVTGRGLAANIRHFFPRWVLIICTILLFIANTFNIGADLGAMSEATRLFKPEWNYFSIIAIIAIIIILLQVFTTYQKYAGFLKWLALILLAYIFSTLMIRGLNWGEIGLSAITPALGFGKDQILIITGVLGTTISPYLFFWQTSQEIEEKVQKGQTSIVTRQQEVSNSEISEMRVDVWSGMFLSNLVMFFIITACAATLHTGGIFNISSAAEAARALRPIAGEYSYLLFALGIIGTGALAIPVLAGSSSYAFAESFGWKQGLHYKLRQAYSFYGIIIISLIIGVLINMVGLDPIKTLIYSAVLNGLVAPVVLILIIILASNSKLMGKYANGWWSKIVGWAAIVLMVFAGLATIWSLLFK
;
A
#
# COMPACT_ATOMS: atom_id res chain seq x y z
N MET A 1 -15.42 -13.88 53.57
CA MET A 1 -16.34 -12.71 53.57
C MET A 1 -17.02 -12.66 52.21
N THR A 2 -18.32 -12.59 51.99
CA THR A 2 -19.53 -12.77 52.81
C THR A 2 -20.67 -12.88 51.79
N LYS A 3 -21.51 -13.92 51.91
CA LYS A 3 -22.91 -14.01 51.44
C LYS A 3 -23.24 -13.76 49.96
N GLU A 4 -23.37 -14.83 49.16
CA GLU A 4 -24.46 -14.95 48.16
C GLU A 4 -24.66 -16.36 47.56
N ARG A 5 -24.58 -17.42 48.38
CA ARG A 5 -24.99 -18.78 47.92
C ARG A 5 -25.79 -19.52 48.98
N VAL A 6 -26.89 -18.92 49.43
CA VAL A 6 -27.97 -19.66 50.09
C VAL A 6 -29.28 -18.98 49.73
N LYS A 7 -30.06 -19.60 48.83
CA LYS A 7 -31.53 -19.66 48.84
C LYS A 7 -32.09 -20.10 47.48
N ILE A 8 -31.93 -21.37 47.13
CA ILE A 8 -32.99 -22.15 46.44
C ILE A 8 -32.85 -23.61 46.92
N LYS A 9 -33.19 -23.86 48.18
CA LYS A 9 -33.53 -25.20 48.67
C LYS A 9 -34.78 -25.05 49.51
N GLN A 10 -35.94 -25.06 48.86
CA GLN A 10 -37.19 -25.35 49.55
C GLN A 10 -38.16 -26.06 48.61
N LYS A 11 -38.53 -27.27 49.06
CA LYS A 11 -39.75 -28.02 48.73
C LYS A 11 -39.92 -28.54 47.30
N ILE A 12 -39.33 -29.70 47.05
CA ILE A 12 -40.06 -30.78 46.36
C ILE A 12 -39.86 -32.04 47.22
N ASN A 13 -40.91 -32.39 47.96
CA ASN A 13 -41.00 -33.62 48.75
C ASN A 13 -41.57 -34.70 47.82
N ILE A 14 -40.72 -35.62 47.36
CA ILE A 14 -41.15 -36.86 46.70
C ILE A 14 -40.32 -37.97 47.31
N ASN A 15 -40.97 -38.80 48.13
CA ASN A 15 -40.54 -40.14 48.46
C ASN A 15 -40.54 -40.95 47.16
N ASP A 16 -39.37 -41.45 46.73
CA ASP A 16 -39.12 -42.80 46.21
C ASP A 16 -37.85 -42.87 45.32
N GLN A 17 -37.00 -43.87 45.62
CA GLN A 17 -36.11 -44.62 44.71
C GLN A 17 -34.69 -44.12 44.31
N PRO A 18 -33.74 -45.06 44.04
CA PRO A 18 -32.30 -44.95 44.34
C PRO A 18 -31.43 -44.31 43.24
N ASN A 19 -31.97 -43.36 42.47
CA ASN A 19 -31.36 -42.91 41.20
C ASN A 19 -30.53 -41.61 41.25
N LYS A 20 -30.49 -40.89 42.38
CA LYS A 20 -29.80 -39.57 42.44
C LYS A 20 -28.28 -39.62 42.36
N LYS A 21 -27.64 -40.73 42.78
CA LYS A 21 -26.18 -40.84 42.75
C LYS A 21 -25.64 -40.98 41.32
N VAL A 22 -26.34 -41.76 40.48
CA VAL A 22 -25.96 -42.00 39.09
C VAL A 22 -26.21 -40.76 38.22
N GLU A 23 -27.30 -40.03 38.44
CA GLU A 23 -27.57 -38.76 37.72
C GLU A 23 -26.55 -37.66 38.07
N THR A 24 -26.14 -37.55 39.33
CA THR A 24 -25.17 -36.50 39.74
C THR A 24 -23.78 -36.80 39.18
N GLU A 25 -23.35 -38.07 39.20
CA GLU A 25 -22.06 -38.51 38.68
C GLU A 25 -22.00 -38.47 37.13
N PHE A 26 -23.14 -38.71 36.46
CA PHE A 26 -23.27 -38.54 35.01
C PHE A 26 -23.25 -37.06 34.60
N ILE A 27 -23.94 -36.18 35.32
CA ILE A 27 -23.91 -34.73 35.08
C ILE A 27 -22.51 -34.16 35.34
N GLU A 28 -21.82 -34.57 36.40
CA GLU A 28 -20.41 -34.17 36.65
C GLU A 28 -19.49 -34.62 35.52
N ARG A 29 -19.59 -35.88 35.05
CA ARG A 29 -18.77 -36.36 33.92
C ARG A 29 -19.09 -35.64 32.61
N VAL A 30 -20.35 -35.34 32.33
CA VAL A 30 -20.78 -34.66 31.09
C VAL A 30 -20.38 -33.17 31.10
N VAL A 31 -20.25 -32.54 32.27
CA VAL A 31 -19.79 -31.15 32.42
C VAL A 31 -18.26 -31.05 32.53
N GLU A 32 -17.59 -32.03 33.13
CA GLU A 32 -16.12 -32.06 33.21
C GLU A 32 -15.45 -32.46 31.90
N SER A 33 -16.09 -33.32 31.09
CA SER A 33 -15.48 -33.80 29.84
C SER A 33 -15.21 -32.67 28.83
N PRO A 34 -16.14 -31.72 28.57
CA PRO A 34 -15.85 -30.56 27.73
C PRO A 34 -14.77 -29.64 28.30
N ALA A 35 -14.70 -29.49 29.62
CA ALA A 35 -13.69 -28.65 30.28
C ALA A 35 -12.30 -29.28 30.18
N LYS A 36 -12.18 -30.60 30.41
CA LYS A 36 -10.92 -31.35 30.23
C LYS A 36 -10.45 -31.34 28.78
N VAL A 37 -11.36 -31.53 27.82
CA VAL A 37 -11.03 -31.45 26.39
C VAL A 37 -10.59 -30.04 26.00
N LEU A 38 -11.20 -28.99 26.57
CA LEU A 38 -10.78 -27.60 26.35
C LEU A 38 -9.39 -27.33 26.94
N ASP A 39 -9.13 -27.80 28.15
CA ASP A 39 -7.82 -27.66 28.82
C ASP A 39 -6.73 -28.44 28.08
N GLU A 40 -7.01 -29.68 27.64
CA GLU A 40 -6.10 -30.47 26.79
C GLU A 40 -5.88 -29.78 25.43
N THR A 41 -6.91 -29.20 24.82
CA THR A 41 -6.78 -28.45 23.55
C THR A 41 -5.95 -27.17 23.73
N ILE A 42 -6.07 -26.51 24.89
CA ILE A 42 -5.26 -25.35 25.27
C ILE A 42 -3.81 -25.76 25.53
N GLU A 43 -3.56 -26.88 26.20
CA GLU A 43 -2.21 -27.40 26.41
C GLU A 43 -1.56 -27.85 25.11
N ILE A 44 -2.29 -28.54 24.24
CA ILE A 44 -1.82 -28.94 22.91
C ILE A 44 -1.54 -27.68 22.07
N SER A 45 -2.42 -26.68 22.09
CA SER A 45 -2.17 -25.40 21.39
C SER A 45 -0.93 -24.68 21.93
N LYS A 46 -0.74 -24.63 23.25
CA LYS A 46 0.46 -24.04 23.87
C LYS A 46 1.73 -24.82 23.55
N THR A 47 1.63 -26.15 23.43
CA THR A 47 2.75 -27.03 23.11
C THR A 47 3.13 -26.91 21.63
N VAL A 48 2.14 -26.84 20.74
CA VAL A 48 2.32 -26.55 19.32
C VAL A 48 2.85 -25.14 19.12
N GLU A 49 2.35 -24.14 19.85
CA GLU A 49 2.86 -22.77 19.81
C GLU A 49 4.32 -22.73 20.26
N LYS A 50 4.68 -23.40 21.36
CA LYS A 50 6.08 -23.51 21.81
C LYS A 50 6.95 -24.24 20.79
N ALA A 51 6.51 -25.36 20.25
CA ALA A 51 7.27 -26.15 19.26
C ALA A 51 7.47 -25.37 17.94
N VAL A 52 6.47 -24.60 17.51
CA VAL A 52 6.57 -23.71 16.34
C VAL A 52 7.47 -22.51 16.64
N VAL A 53 7.44 -21.94 17.84
CA VAL A 53 8.26 -20.78 18.24
C VAL A 53 9.72 -21.17 18.52
N GLU A 54 10.00 -22.39 18.97
CA GLU A 54 11.35 -22.91 19.24
C GLU A 54 12.11 -23.29 17.96
N ASN A 55 11.43 -23.47 16.83
CA ASN A 55 12.09 -23.67 15.54
C ASN A 55 12.85 -22.40 15.12
N ALA A 56 14.17 -22.49 15.04
CA ALA A 56 15.07 -21.43 14.54
C ALA A 56 14.58 -20.72 13.25
N PRO A 57 14.06 -21.41 12.22
CA PRO A 57 13.52 -20.73 11.03
C PRO A 57 12.23 -19.96 11.31
N ALA A 58 11.34 -20.45 12.17
CA ALA A 58 10.11 -19.75 12.54
C ALA A 58 10.38 -18.52 13.42
N LYS A 59 11.39 -18.60 14.31
CA LYS A 59 11.86 -17.45 15.09
C LYS A 59 12.48 -16.37 14.20
N LYS A 60 13.26 -16.77 13.19
CA LYS A 60 13.80 -15.86 12.15
C LYS A 60 12.70 -15.24 11.29
N ALA A 61 11.70 -16.02 10.87
CA ALA A 61 10.57 -15.54 10.10
C ALA A 61 9.69 -14.56 10.92
N LYS A 62 9.44 -14.85 12.20
CA LYS A 62 8.72 -13.95 13.11
C LYS A 62 9.49 -12.66 13.35
N ALA A 63 10.81 -12.74 13.55
CA ALA A 63 11.66 -11.56 13.68
C ALA A 63 11.63 -10.70 12.41
N TYR A 64 11.74 -11.33 11.23
CA TYR A 64 11.60 -10.66 9.93
C TYR A 64 10.23 -10.02 9.75
N TRP A 65 9.14 -10.69 10.12
CA TRP A 65 7.79 -10.13 10.01
C TRP A 65 7.58 -8.92 10.93
N ASN A 66 8.21 -8.92 12.10
CA ASN A 66 8.19 -7.79 13.02
C ASN A 66 9.02 -6.60 12.52
N LEU A 67 9.98 -6.84 11.62
CA LEU A 67 10.76 -5.80 10.95
C LEU A 67 9.97 -5.14 9.80
N LEU A 68 8.95 -5.81 9.25
CA LEU A 68 8.15 -5.28 8.15
C LEU A 68 7.09 -4.29 8.65
N GLY A 69 7.39 -3.00 8.51
CA GLY A 69 6.64 -1.89 9.07
C GLY A 69 6.17 -0.92 7.99
N PRO A 70 6.67 0.33 8.00
CA PRO A 70 6.37 1.36 7.00
C PRO A 70 6.72 0.97 5.57
N GLY A 71 7.89 0.38 5.32
CA GLY A 71 8.36 -0.01 3.99
C GLY A 71 7.41 -0.97 3.28
N LEU A 72 6.93 -1.99 4.00
CA LEU A 72 5.90 -2.90 3.47
C LEU A 72 4.55 -2.18 3.23
N THR A 73 4.12 -1.24 4.10
CA THR A 73 2.88 -0.48 3.80
C THR A 73 3.02 0.35 2.54
N THR A 74 4.18 0.98 2.36
CA THR A 74 4.48 1.85 1.23
C THR A 74 4.52 1.04 -0.05
N GLY A 75 5.21 -0.12 -0.05
CA GLY A 75 5.20 -1.04 -1.20
C GLY A 75 3.80 -1.54 -1.54
N ALA A 76 3.03 -2.01 -0.56
CA ALA A 76 1.66 -2.46 -0.80
C ALA A 76 0.71 -1.33 -1.27
N SER A 77 1.05 -0.07 -0.97
CA SER A 77 0.30 1.11 -1.43
C SER A 77 0.79 1.65 -2.78
N ASP A 78 1.95 1.22 -3.27
CA ASP A 78 2.48 1.54 -4.62
C ASP A 78 1.70 0.75 -5.69
N ASP A 79 1.27 -0.46 -5.36
CA ASP A 79 0.37 -1.28 -6.18
C ASP A 79 -1.11 -0.89 -5.99
N ASP A 80 -1.39 0.41 -6.03
CA ASP A 80 -2.75 0.95 -5.99
C ASP A 80 -3.54 0.54 -7.27
N PRO A 81 -4.88 0.71 -7.31
CA PRO A 81 -5.67 0.41 -8.50
C PRO A 81 -5.17 1.09 -9.78
N SER A 82 -4.61 2.29 -9.69
CA SER A 82 -3.96 3.00 -10.80
C SER A 82 -2.73 2.25 -11.34
N GLY A 83 -1.86 1.75 -10.45
CA GLY A 83 -0.71 0.92 -10.75
C GLY A 83 -1.13 -0.39 -11.40
N ILE A 84 -2.03 -1.15 -10.76
CA ILE A 84 -2.53 -2.44 -11.28
C ILE A 84 -3.08 -2.28 -12.69
N THR A 85 -3.86 -1.24 -12.95
CA THR A 85 -4.44 -0.97 -14.27
C THR A 85 -3.36 -0.62 -15.29
N THR A 86 -2.39 0.22 -14.92
CA THR A 86 -1.27 0.62 -15.79
C THR A 86 -0.41 -0.57 -16.17
N TYR A 87 -0.07 -1.43 -15.20
CA TYR A 87 0.71 -2.66 -15.43
C TYR A 87 -0.07 -3.66 -16.30
N SER A 88 -1.37 -3.82 -16.04
CA SER A 88 -2.23 -4.71 -16.83
C SER A 88 -2.35 -4.23 -18.28
N GLN A 89 -2.59 -2.94 -18.49
CA GLN A 89 -2.67 -2.33 -19.80
C GLN A 89 -1.33 -2.42 -20.56
N THR A 90 -0.21 -2.30 -19.84
CA THR A 90 1.15 -2.48 -20.41
C THR A 90 1.32 -3.88 -20.98
N GLY A 91 0.98 -4.91 -20.19
CA GLY A 91 1.07 -6.31 -20.64
C GLY A 91 0.09 -6.63 -21.76
N ALA A 92 -1.16 -6.14 -21.69
CA ALA A 92 -2.18 -6.37 -22.71
C ALA A 92 -1.83 -5.73 -24.06
N ALA A 93 -1.44 -4.46 -24.07
CA ALA A 93 -1.15 -3.73 -25.32
C ALA A 93 0.16 -4.18 -25.98
N TYR A 94 1.21 -4.43 -25.19
CA TYR A 94 2.58 -4.55 -25.71
C TYR A 94 3.25 -5.90 -25.42
N GLY A 95 2.52 -6.85 -24.83
CA GLY A 95 3.08 -8.15 -24.49
C GLY A 95 4.26 -7.99 -23.51
N TYR A 96 5.32 -8.77 -23.71
CA TYR A 96 6.51 -8.70 -22.86
C TYR A 96 7.42 -7.50 -23.16
N LYS A 97 7.14 -6.69 -24.19
CA LYS A 97 8.04 -5.65 -24.69
C LYS A 97 8.50 -4.65 -23.62
N PHE A 98 7.62 -4.29 -22.68
CA PHE A 98 7.94 -3.32 -21.62
C PHE A 98 8.18 -3.96 -20.26
N LEU A 99 8.37 -5.28 -20.21
CA LEU A 99 8.64 -6.00 -18.97
C LEU A 99 9.95 -5.56 -18.31
N TRP A 100 10.92 -5.06 -19.10
CA TRP A 100 12.18 -4.50 -18.60
C TRP A 100 12.01 -3.31 -17.66
N LEU A 101 10.89 -2.59 -17.71
CA LEU A 101 10.63 -1.46 -16.81
C LEU A 101 10.72 -1.92 -15.36
N SER A 102 10.16 -3.08 -15.02
CA SER A 102 10.13 -3.59 -13.64
C SER A 102 11.54 -3.77 -13.01
N PRO A 103 12.44 -4.63 -13.52
CA PRO A 103 13.76 -4.78 -12.92
C PRO A 103 14.59 -3.49 -13.00
N PHE A 104 14.34 -2.62 -13.98
CA PHE A 104 15.04 -1.34 -14.11
C PHE A 104 14.60 -0.28 -13.09
N THR A 105 13.31 -0.22 -12.76
CA THR A 105 12.75 0.73 -11.79
C THR A 105 12.98 0.31 -10.35
N PHE A 106 13.12 -0.99 -10.06
CA PHE A 106 13.37 -1.50 -8.72
C PHE A 106 14.52 -0.80 -7.96
N PRO A 107 15.76 -0.71 -8.49
CA PRO A 107 16.82 -0.02 -7.77
C PRO A 107 16.55 1.48 -7.62
N LEU A 108 15.85 2.09 -8.59
CA LEU A 108 15.47 3.51 -8.53
C LEU A 108 14.50 3.76 -7.38
N MET A 109 13.39 3.03 -7.33
CA MET A 109 12.37 3.20 -6.29
C MET A 109 12.91 2.84 -4.90
N ALA A 110 13.67 1.75 -4.77
CA ALA A 110 14.20 1.29 -3.49
C ALA A 110 15.17 2.30 -2.88
N VAL A 111 16.06 2.87 -3.69
CA VAL A 111 17.00 3.90 -3.23
C VAL A 111 16.28 5.19 -2.87
N VAL A 112 15.27 5.61 -3.65
CA VAL A 112 14.51 6.83 -3.35
C VAL A 112 13.70 6.68 -2.06
N GLN A 113 12.99 5.57 -1.87
CA GLN A 113 12.25 5.34 -0.63
C GLN A 113 13.18 5.20 0.58
N GLU A 114 14.35 4.58 0.40
CA GLU A 114 15.36 4.50 1.45
C GLU A 114 15.89 5.89 1.85
N MET A 115 16.07 6.81 0.89
CA MET A 115 16.40 8.21 1.20
C MET A 115 15.30 8.89 2.01
N CYS A 116 14.04 8.74 1.61
CA CYS A 116 12.88 9.32 2.31
C CYS A 116 12.79 8.80 3.75
N ALA A 117 12.84 7.48 3.92
CA ALA A 117 12.82 6.84 5.23
C ALA A 117 13.99 7.32 6.11
N ARG A 118 15.21 7.35 5.55
CA ARG A 118 16.40 7.84 6.25
C ARG A 118 16.29 9.32 6.64
N ILE A 119 15.73 10.18 5.79
CA ILE A 119 15.45 11.58 6.15
C ILE A 119 14.52 11.62 7.37
N GLY A 120 13.43 10.86 7.36
CA GLY A 120 12.46 10.82 8.46
C GLY A 120 13.09 10.38 9.78
N LEU A 121 13.86 9.29 9.74
CA LEU A 121 14.56 8.74 10.90
C LEU A 121 15.62 9.67 11.47
N VAL A 122 16.48 10.23 10.63
CA VAL A 122 17.64 11.04 11.04
C VAL A 122 17.22 12.43 11.50
N THR A 123 16.31 13.06 10.76
CA THR A 123 15.88 14.44 11.07
C THR A 123 14.78 14.47 12.12
N GLY A 124 14.06 13.36 12.32
CA GLY A 124 12.88 13.29 13.16
C GLY A 124 11.73 14.17 12.65
N ARG A 125 11.74 14.59 11.39
CA ARG A 125 10.80 15.55 10.79
C ARG A 125 10.33 15.04 9.43
N GLY A 126 9.09 15.35 9.06
CA GLY A 126 8.54 14.91 7.78
C GLY A 126 9.18 15.67 6.62
N LEU A 127 8.84 15.26 5.41
CA LEU A 127 9.49 15.77 4.21
C LEU A 127 9.18 17.27 4.00
N ALA A 128 7.92 17.68 4.15
CA ALA A 128 7.52 19.08 4.00
C ALA A 128 8.13 19.96 5.10
N ALA A 129 8.25 19.45 6.33
CA ALA A 129 8.92 20.15 7.42
C ALA A 129 10.41 20.37 7.10
N ASN A 130 11.10 19.36 6.59
CA ASN A 130 12.49 19.51 6.14
C ASN A 130 12.61 20.51 4.97
N ILE A 131 11.71 20.44 3.99
CA ILE A 131 11.70 21.40 2.87
C ILE A 131 11.50 22.83 3.39
N ARG A 132 10.57 23.06 4.33
CA ARG A 132 10.31 24.36 4.95
C ARG A 132 11.54 24.95 5.65
N HIS A 133 12.41 24.11 6.21
CA HIS A 133 13.61 24.55 6.93
C HIS A 133 14.77 24.91 6.01
N PHE A 134 14.91 24.25 4.86
CA PHE A 134 16.07 24.38 3.98
C PHE A 134 15.79 25.14 2.67
N PHE A 135 14.53 25.28 2.28
CA PHE A 135 14.13 25.91 1.02
C PHE A 135 13.19 27.09 1.27
N PRO A 136 13.13 28.06 0.33
CA PRO A 136 12.22 29.18 0.44
C PRO A 136 10.76 28.70 0.36
N ARG A 137 9.86 29.45 1.02
CA ARG A 137 8.44 29.08 1.17
C ARG A 137 7.73 28.81 -0.15
N TRP A 138 8.12 29.47 -1.24
CA TRP A 138 7.51 29.27 -2.55
C TRP A 138 7.75 27.86 -3.11
N VAL A 139 8.93 27.27 -2.88
CA VAL A 139 9.24 25.87 -3.29
C VAL A 139 8.31 24.91 -2.57
N LEU A 140 8.17 25.09 -1.26
CA LEU A 140 7.30 24.27 -0.44
C LEU A 140 5.84 24.33 -0.92
N ILE A 141 5.32 25.54 -1.15
CA ILE A 141 3.95 25.76 -1.61
C ILE A 141 3.72 25.08 -2.97
N ILE A 142 4.65 25.24 -3.93
CA ILE A 142 4.56 24.59 -5.24
C ILE A 142 4.51 23.06 -5.07
N CYS A 143 5.42 22.47 -4.29
CA CYS A 143 5.45 21.04 -4.06
C CYS A 143 4.16 20.53 -3.40
N THR A 144 3.65 21.23 -2.38
CA THR A 144 2.41 20.85 -1.70
C THR A 144 1.20 20.93 -2.62
N ILE A 145 1.08 21.97 -3.44
CA ILE A 145 -0.03 22.13 -4.39
C ILE A 145 0.04 21.06 -5.48
N LEU A 146 1.21 20.84 -6.09
CA LEU A 146 1.41 19.81 -7.11
C LEU A 146 1.07 18.42 -6.57
N LEU A 147 1.56 18.09 -5.38
CA LEU A 147 1.26 16.83 -4.70
C LEU A 147 -0.24 16.69 -4.46
N PHE A 148 -0.90 17.73 -3.96
CA PHE A 148 -2.33 17.69 -3.67
C PHE A 148 -3.17 17.44 -4.92
N ILE A 149 -2.84 18.11 -6.03
CA ILE A 149 -3.53 17.92 -7.31
C ILE A 149 -3.34 16.49 -7.80
N ALA A 150 -2.09 16.00 -7.83
CA ALA A 150 -1.77 14.64 -8.26
C ALA A 150 -2.48 13.58 -7.41
N ASN A 151 -2.40 13.71 -6.08
CA ASN A 151 -3.01 12.77 -5.15
C ASN A 151 -4.54 12.79 -5.24
N THR A 152 -5.15 13.95 -5.39
CA THR A 152 -6.61 14.07 -5.49
C THR A 152 -7.14 13.43 -6.77
N PHE A 153 -6.41 13.62 -7.88
CA PHE A 153 -6.73 12.96 -9.13
C PHE A 153 -6.56 11.44 -9.01
N ASN A 154 -5.51 10.98 -8.33
CA ASN A 154 -5.27 9.55 -8.08
C ASN A 154 -6.34 8.91 -7.18
N ILE A 155 -6.74 9.59 -6.10
CA ILE A 155 -7.85 9.16 -5.25
C ILE A 155 -9.13 9.00 -6.08
N GLY A 156 -9.42 9.94 -6.99
CA GLY A 156 -10.56 9.84 -7.88
C GLY A 156 -10.46 8.61 -8.79
N ALA A 157 -9.30 8.40 -9.40
CA ALA A 157 -9.06 7.24 -10.26
C ALA A 157 -9.25 5.92 -9.49
N ASP A 158 -8.65 5.79 -8.30
CA ASP A 158 -8.74 4.61 -7.44
C ASP A 158 -10.18 4.32 -7.00
N LEU A 159 -10.93 5.35 -6.58
CA LEU A 159 -12.35 5.19 -6.23
C LEU A 159 -13.17 4.65 -7.40
N GLY A 160 -12.88 5.11 -8.62
CA GLY A 160 -13.50 4.62 -9.83
C GLY A 160 -13.16 3.15 -10.11
N ALA A 161 -11.88 2.78 -10.00
CA ALA A 161 -11.43 1.40 -10.16
C ALA A 161 -12.05 0.45 -9.13
N MET A 162 -12.13 0.86 -7.85
CA MET A 162 -12.77 0.09 -6.79
C MET A 162 -14.28 -0.07 -7.03
N SER A 163 -14.92 0.95 -7.59
CA SER A 163 -16.34 0.88 -7.95
C SER A 163 -16.59 -0.13 -9.08
N GLU A 164 -15.81 -0.07 -10.16
CA GLU A 164 -15.88 -1.08 -11.24
C GLU A 164 -15.59 -2.49 -10.73
N ALA A 165 -14.58 -2.65 -9.86
CA ALA A 165 -14.27 -3.93 -9.23
C ALA A 165 -15.46 -4.44 -8.37
N THR A 166 -16.17 -3.56 -7.67
CA THR A 166 -17.34 -3.91 -6.86
C THR A 166 -18.53 -4.34 -7.72
N ARG A 167 -18.74 -3.68 -8.87
CA ARG A 167 -19.79 -4.04 -9.84
C ARG A 167 -19.60 -5.44 -10.43
N LEU A 168 -18.43 -6.04 -10.30
CA LEU A 168 -18.22 -7.44 -10.66
C LEU A 168 -18.98 -8.42 -9.78
N PHE A 169 -19.19 -8.08 -8.50
CA PHE A 169 -19.98 -8.89 -7.57
C PHE A 169 -21.47 -8.60 -7.69
N LYS A 170 -21.82 -7.33 -7.94
CA LYS A 170 -23.20 -6.84 -8.04
C LYS A 170 -23.33 -5.87 -9.23
N PRO A 171 -23.53 -6.39 -10.46
CA PRO A 171 -23.57 -5.56 -11.67
C PRO A 171 -24.68 -4.52 -11.69
N GLU A 172 -25.78 -4.78 -10.98
CA GLU A 172 -26.96 -3.92 -10.92
C GLU A 172 -26.78 -2.68 -10.05
N TRP A 173 -25.72 -2.62 -9.25
CA TRP A 173 -25.46 -1.47 -8.39
C TRP A 173 -24.94 -0.29 -9.21
N ASN A 174 -25.47 0.90 -8.92
CA ASN A 174 -25.07 2.13 -9.59
C ASN A 174 -23.62 2.49 -9.24
N TYR A 175 -22.80 2.71 -10.28
CA TYR A 175 -21.40 3.10 -10.18
C TYR A 175 -21.15 4.28 -9.22
N PHE A 176 -21.97 5.34 -9.31
CA PHE A 176 -21.79 6.53 -8.49
C PHE A 176 -22.18 6.30 -7.02
N SER A 177 -23.20 5.46 -6.79
CA SER A 177 -23.61 5.09 -5.43
C SER A 177 -22.52 4.29 -4.72
N ILE A 178 -21.86 3.36 -5.44
CA ILE A 178 -20.73 2.59 -4.89
C ILE A 178 -19.57 3.52 -4.53
N ILE A 179 -19.18 4.43 -5.42
CA ILE A 179 -18.11 5.41 -5.14
C ILE A 179 -18.41 6.19 -3.85
N ALA A 180 -19.63 6.71 -3.72
CA ALA A 180 -20.02 7.46 -2.54
C ALA A 180 -19.94 6.61 -1.27
N ILE A 181 -20.42 5.36 -1.32
CA ILE A 181 -20.37 4.42 -0.19
C ILE A 181 -18.93 4.10 0.21
N ILE A 182 -18.07 3.80 -0.76
CA ILE A 182 -16.65 3.49 -0.53
C ILE A 182 -15.94 4.71 0.07
N ALA A 183 -16.15 5.91 -0.48
CA ALA A 183 -15.56 7.14 0.05
C ALA A 183 -16.01 7.43 1.49
N ILE A 184 -17.30 7.24 1.80
CA ILE A 184 -17.83 7.39 3.16
C ILE A 184 -17.18 6.38 4.10
N ILE A 185 -17.10 5.10 3.71
CA ILE A 185 -16.45 4.07 4.53
C ILE A 185 -15.00 4.43 4.80
N ILE A 186 -14.25 4.86 3.78
CA ILE A 186 -12.84 5.26 3.92
C ILE A 186 -12.69 6.46 4.85
N ILE A 187 -13.55 7.49 4.73
CA ILE A 187 -13.54 8.65 5.64
C ILE A 187 -13.84 8.22 7.07
N LEU A 188 -14.88 7.42 7.28
CA LEU A 188 -15.24 6.92 8.61
C LEU A 188 -14.10 6.11 9.22
N LEU A 189 -13.47 5.25 8.41
CA LEU A 189 -12.32 4.46 8.85
C LEU A 189 -11.15 5.35 9.25
N GLN A 190 -10.81 6.37 8.46
CA GLN A 190 -9.73 7.30 8.77
C GLN A 190 -10.01 8.19 10.00
N VAL A 191 -11.26 8.60 10.22
CA VAL A 191 -11.64 9.49 11.32
C VAL A 191 -11.79 8.73 12.64
N PHE A 192 -12.38 7.53 12.62
CA PHE A 192 -12.72 6.79 13.83
C PHE A 192 -11.71 5.68 14.19
N THR A 193 -10.88 5.26 13.24
CA THR A 193 -9.91 4.17 13.45
C THR A 193 -8.49 4.67 13.19
N THR A 194 -7.56 4.30 14.07
CA THR A 194 -6.14 4.56 13.85
C THR A 194 -5.66 3.81 12.60
N TYR A 195 -4.95 4.51 11.72
CA TYR A 195 -4.42 3.97 10.45
C TYR A 195 -3.82 2.58 10.60
N GLN A 196 -2.97 2.37 11.61
CA GLN A 196 -2.26 1.12 11.83
C GLN A 196 -3.16 -0.09 12.09
N LYS A 197 -4.27 0.10 12.81
CA LYS A 197 -5.16 -1.01 13.17
C LYS A 197 -5.79 -1.62 11.93
N TYR A 198 -6.24 -0.77 11.00
CA TYR A 198 -6.86 -1.27 9.77
C TYR A 198 -5.83 -1.51 8.66
N ALA A 199 -4.74 -0.74 8.57
CA ALA A 199 -3.65 -0.99 7.64
C ALA A 199 -3.04 -2.39 7.88
N GLY A 200 -2.94 -2.84 9.13
CA GLY A 200 -2.54 -4.21 9.45
C GLY A 200 -3.44 -5.28 8.80
N PHE A 201 -4.76 -5.06 8.77
CA PHE A 201 -5.70 -5.94 8.07
C PHE A 201 -5.63 -5.78 6.55
N LEU A 202 -5.57 -4.54 6.06
CA LEU A 202 -5.51 -4.25 4.63
C LEU A 202 -4.20 -4.73 3.98
N LYS A 203 -3.09 -4.83 4.73
CA LYS A 203 -1.87 -5.50 4.27
C LYS A 203 -2.13 -6.96 3.88
N TRP A 204 -2.90 -7.70 4.67
CA TRP A 204 -3.28 -9.08 4.33
C TRP A 204 -4.14 -9.14 3.08
N LEU A 205 -5.02 -8.15 2.91
CA LEU A 205 -5.82 -8.03 1.70
C LEU A 205 -4.95 -7.66 0.49
N ALA A 206 -3.91 -6.85 0.64
CA ALA A 206 -2.95 -6.55 -0.41
C ALA A 206 -2.06 -7.76 -0.77
N LEU A 207 -1.80 -8.69 0.16
CA LEU A 207 -1.14 -9.97 -0.16
C LEU A 207 -1.94 -10.81 -1.15
N ILE A 208 -3.23 -10.52 -1.38
CA ILE A 208 -3.98 -11.13 -2.49
C ILE A 208 -3.34 -10.82 -3.84
N LEU A 209 -2.63 -9.70 -4.00
CA LEU A 209 -1.89 -9.44 -5.25
C LEU A 209 -0.80 -10.48 -5.52
N LEU A 210 -0.31 -11.20 -4.50
CA LEU A 210 0.57 -12.36 -4.72
C LEU A 210 -0.11 -13.47 -5.52
N ALA A 211 -1.45 -13.50 -5.58
CA ALA A 211 -2.17 -14.40 -6.45
C ALA A 211 -1.80 -14.18 -7.94
N TYR A 212 -1.36 -13.00 -8.37
CA TYR A 212 -0.80 -12.79 -9.71
C TYR A 212 0.47 -13.60 -9.95
N ILE A 213 1.31 -13.74 -8.94
CA ILE A 213 2.53 -14.53 -9.02
C ILE A 213 2.16 -16.00 -9.23
N PHE A 214 1.33 -16.54 -8.34
CA PHE A 214 0.92 -17.93 -8.42
C PHE A 214 0.13 -18.23 -9.70
N SER A 215 -0.80 -17.37 -10.09
CA SER A 215 -1.60 -17.55 -11.31
C SER A 215 -0.73 -17.56 -12.56
N THR A 216 0.27 -16.66 -12.64
CA THR A 216 1.21 -16.63 -13.76
C THR A 216 2.09 -17.87 -13.80
N LEU A 217 2.63 -18.31 -12.67
CA LEU A 217 3.47 -19.51 -12.59
C LEU A 217 2.71 -20.79 -12.99
N MET A 218 1.38 -20.80 -12.83
CA MET A 218 0.53 -21.93 -13.23
C MET A 218 0.22 -21.97 -14.73
N ILE A 219 0.51 -20.90 -15.49
CA ILE A 219 0.29 -20.87 -16.94
C ILE A 219 1.24 -21.86 -17.62
N ARG A 220 0.67 -22.90 -18.22
CA ARG A 220 1.44 -23.89 -18.98
C ARG A 220 1.93 -23.30 -20.30
N GLY A 221 3.18 -23.58 -20.65
CA GLY A 221 3.77 -23.19 -21.94
C GLY A 221 4.39 -21.80 -21.98
N LEU A 222 4.52 -21.10 -20.84
CA LEU A 222 5.28 -19.86 -20.76
C LEU A 222 6.75 -20.09 -21.15
N ASN A 223 7.24 -19.29 -22.09
CA ASN A 223 8.66 -19.27 -22.43
C ASN A 223 9.40 -18.34 -21.47
N TRP A 224 9.87 -18.89 -20.34
CA TRP A 224 10.66 -18.15 -19.36
C TRP A 224 11.96 -17.56 -19.94
N GLY A 225 12.49 -18.14 -21.02
CA GLY A 225 13.63 -17.57 -21.74
C GLY A 225 13.28 -16.24 -22.41
N GLU A 226 12.14 -16.15 -23.08
CA GLU A 226 11.65 -14.91 -23.70
C GLU A 226 11.28 -13.85 -22.65
N ILE A 227 10.63 -14.28 -21.56
CA ILE A 227 10.24 -13.41 -20.44
C ILE A 227 11.51 -12.82 -19.80
N GLY A 228 12.49 -13.67 -19.49
CA GLY A 228 13.78 -13.25 -18.93
C GLY A 228 14.54 -12.30 -19.86
N LEU A 229 14.59 -12.61 -21.16
CA LEU A 229 15.22 -11.75 -22.17
C LEU A 229 14.52 -10.38 -22.25
N SER A 230 13.19 -10.38 -22.26
CA SER A 230 12.38 -9.15 -22.31
C SER A 230 12.47 -8.32 -21.04
N ALA A 231 12.78 -8.95 -19.90
CA ALA A 231 13.03 -8.27 -18.63
C ALA A 231 14.38 -7.54 -18.60
N ILE A 232 15.37 -7.98 -19.39
CA ILE A 232 16.71 -7.37 -19.41
C ILE A 232 16.99 -6.54 -20.66
N THR A 233 16.15 -6.63 -21.69
CA THR A 233 16.35 -5.95 -22.97
C THR A 233 15.47 -4.70 -23.04
N PRO A 234 16.04 -3.48 -22.90
CA PRO A 234 15.26 -2.26 -22.96
C PRO A 234 14.70 -2.05 -24.36
N ALA A 235 13.38 -1.99 -24.47
CA ALA A 235 12.69 -1.59 -25.67
C ALA A 235 12.13 -0.18 -25.45
N LEU A 236 12.61 0.79 -26.23
CA LEU A 236 12.05 2.14 -26.23
C LEU A 236 10.97 2.26 -27.30
N GLY A 237 9.87 2.92 -26.93
CA GLY A 237 8.79 3.25 -27.84
C GLY A 237 8.65 4.76 -27.95
N PHE A 238 8.71 5.28 -29.18
CA PHE A 238 8.56 6.72 -29.45
C PHE A 238 7.13 7.09 -29.88
N GLY A 239 6.22 6.11 -29.95
CA GLY A 239 4.80 6.36 -30.19
C GLY A 239 4.13 7.02 -28.98
N LYS A 240 3.11 7.82 -29.23
CA LYS A 240 2.37 8.56 -28.20
C LYS A 240 1.90 7.68 -27.04
N ASP A 241 1.20 6.59 -27.35
CA ASP A 241 0.66 5.69 -26.35
C ASP A 241 1.75 4.90 -25.62
N GLN A 242 2.90 4.67 -26.26
CA GLN A 242 4.06 4.03 -25.64
C GLN A 242 4.72 4.95 -24.62
N ILE A 243 4.92 6.22 -24.98
CA ILE A 243 5.47 7.24 -24.07
C ILE A 243 4.55 7.44 -22.87
N LEU A 244 3.22 7.50 -23.09
CA LEU A 244 2.23 7.63 -22.01
C LEU A 244 2.28 6.42 -21.07
N ILE A 245 2.34 5.20 -21.60
CA ILE A 245 2.41 3.99 -20.78
C ILE A 245 3.74 3.89 -20.02
N ILE A 246 4.88 4.17 -20.66
CA ILE A 246 6.18 4.19 -19.97
C ILE A 246 6.16 5.23 -18.84
N THR A 247 5.66 6.44 -19.11
CA THR A 247 5.55 7.50 -18.09
C THR A 247 4.57 7.14 -16.99
N GLY A 248 3.47 6.45 -17.32
CA GLY A 248 2.51 5.91 -16.35
C GLY A 248 3.17 4.90 -15.42
N VAL A 249 3.88 3.89 -15.95
CA VAL A 249 4.61 2.90 -15.14
C VAL A 249 5.63 3.57 -14.24
N LEU A 250 6.43 4.50 -14.79
CA LEU A 250 7.41 5.25 -14.00
C LEU A 250 6.74 6.11 -12.91
N GLY A 251 5.60 6.71 -13.24
CA GLY A 251 4.84 7.57 -12.35
C GLY A 251 4.17 6.83 -11.20
N THR A 252 3.68 5.60 -11.42
CA THR A 252 3.15 4.76 -10.33
C THR A 252 4.28 4.28 -9.43
N THR A 253 5.39 3.79 -9.99
CA THR A 253 6.51 3.22 -9.23
C THR A 253 7.36 4.24 -8.46
N ILE A 254 7.48 5.47 -8.96
CA ILE A 254 8.27 6.56 -8.34
C ILE A 254 7.30 7.68 -7.93
N SER A 255 6.24 7.29 -7.23
CA SER A 255 5.14 8.19 -6.88
C SER A 255 5.51 9.26 -5.83
N PRO A 256 5.19 10.55 -6.05
CA PRO A 256 5.51 11.64 -5.12
C PRO A 256 4.93 11.46 -3.72
N TYR A 257 3.71 10.91 -3.64
CA TYR A 257 3.01 10.75 -2.36
C TYR A 257 3.70 9.77 -1.42
N LEU A 258 4.34 8.74 -1.98
CA LEU A 258 5.12 7.78 -1.20
C LEU A 258 6.32 8.43 -0.54
N PHE A 259 6.92 9.47 -1.14
CA PHE A 259 8.04 10.16 -0.53
C PHE A 259 7.63 10.87 0.77
N PHE A 260 6.51 11.60 0.72
CA PHE A 260 5.95 12.25 1.90
C PHE A 260 5.47 11.21 2.91
N TRP A 261 4.75 10.20 2.43
CA TRP A 261 4.19 9.14 3.26
C TRP A 261 5.26 8.35 4.01
N GLN A 262 6.26 7.80 3.31
CA GLN A 262 7.35 7.01 3.90
C GLN A 262 8.04 7.85 4.99
N THR A 263 8.43 9.09 4.67
CA THR A 263 9.10 9.98 5.62
C THR A 263 8.24 10.23 6.87
N SER A 264 6.93 10.46 6.71
CA SER A 264 6.00 10.69 7.82
C SER A 264 5.71 9.42 8.62
N GLN A 265 5.68 8.23 8.01
CA GLN A 265 5.44 6.97 8.72
C GLN A 265 6.59 6.58 9.64
N GLU A 266 7.84 6.78 9.22
CA GLU A 266 9.01 6.57 10.10
C GLU A 266 8.89 7.40 11.40
N ILE A 267 8.29 8.59 11.30
CA ILE A 267 8.09 9.48 12.43
C ILE A 267 6.92 9.02 13.30
N GLU A 268 5.80 8.64 12.68
CA GLU A 268 4.64 8.13 13.41
C GLU A 268 4.99 6.88 14.22
N GLU A 269 5.80 5.98 13.67
CA GLU A 269 6.26 4.79 14.39
C GLU A 269 7.10 5.17 15.63
N LYS A 270 8.01 6.13 15.49
CA LYS A 270 8.78 6.66 16.63
C LYS A 270 7.90 7.32 17.69
N VAL A 271 6.92 8.13 17.27
CA VAL A 271 5.98 8.78 18.19
C VAL A 271 5.22 7.76 19.02
N GLN A 272 4.84 6.63 18.43
CA GLN A 272 4.13 5.55 19.14
C GLN A 272 5.01 4.75 20.08
N LYS A 273 6.30 4.61 19.78
CA LYS A 273 7.30 4.08 20.73
C LYS A 273 7.56 5.04 21.91
N GLY A 274 6.84 6.16 21.99
CA GLY A 274 6.90 7.14 23.07
C GLY A 274 7.79 8.35 22.77
N GLN A 275 8.44 8.39 21.60
CA GLN A 275 9.36 9.46 21.21
C GLN A 275 8.61 10.66 20.63
N THR A 276 7.84 11.35 21.47
CA THR A 276 6.96 12.46 21.03
C THR A 276 7.72 13.72 20.64
N SER A 277 8.89 14.00 21.25
CA SER A 277 9.70 15.18 20.95
C SER A 277 10.67 14.96 19.78
N ILE A 278 11.01 16.02 19.05
CA ILE A 278 12.00 15.95 17.95
C ILE A 278 13.39 15.58 18.50
N VAL A 279 13.74 16.08 19.68
CA VAL A 279 15.05 15.82 20.32
C VAL A 279 15.20 14.32 20.63
N THR A 280 14.17 13.71 21.21
CA THR A 280 14.16 12.28 21.50
C THR A 280 14.28 11.45 20.21
N ARG A 281 13.59 11.85 19.14
CA ARG A 281 13.65 11.16 17.84
C ARG A 281 15.04 11.23 17.18
N GLN A 282 15.79 12.31 17.37
CA GLN A 282 17.11 12.53 16.80
C GLN A 282 18.24 11.85 17.59
N GLN A 283 18.12 11.77 18.92
CA GLN A 283 19.19 11.24 19.79
C GLN A 283 19.36 9.71 19.70
N GLU A 284 18.33 8.99 19.26
CA GLU A 284 18.30 7.52 19.31
C GLU A 284 18.64 6.80 17.99
N VAL A 285 19.05 7.52 16.93
CA VAL A 285 19.27 6.90 15.61
C VAL A 285 20.54 6.06 15.57
N SER A 286 20.38 4.75 15.78
CA SER A 286 21.45 3.76 15.74
C SER A 286 21.70 3.22 14.33
N ASN A 287 22.89 2.65 14.10
CA ASN A 287 23.17 1.95 12.84
C ASN A 287 22.26 0.71 12.65
N SER A 288 21.79 0.09 13.75
CA SER A 288 20.83 -1.02 13.69
C SER A 288 19.49 -0.54 13.15
N GLU A 289 18.97 0.57 13.68
CA GLU A 289 17.70 1.16 13.22
C GLU A 289 17.73 1.48 11.72
N ILE A 290 18.85 2.02 11.22
CA ILE A 290 19.02 2.26 9.78
C ILE A 290 19.06 0.94 8.98
N SER A 291 19.70 -0.10 9.50
CA SER A 291 19.75 -1.41 8.83
C SER A 291 18.38 -2.07 8.79
N GLU A 292 17.61 -1.98 9.87
CA GLU A 292 16.26 -2.52 10.00
C GLU A 292 15.31 -1.82 9.02
N MET A 293 15.34 -0.48 9.00
CA MET A 293 14.60 0.32 8.02
C MET A 293 14.96 -0.05 6.59
N ARG A 294 16.24 -0.24 6.27
CA ARG A 294 16.66 -0.66 4.92
C ARG A 294 16.08 -2.02 4.55
N VAL A 295 16.10 -2.98 5.46
CA VAL A 295 15.48 -4.29 5.21
C VAL A 295 13.98 -4.13 4.95
N ASP A 296 13.27 -3.35 5.76
CA ASP A 296 11.84 -3.11 5.58
C ASP A 296 11.52 -2.44 4.23
N VAL A 297 12.17 -1.31 3.93
CA VAL A 297 11.96 -0.56 2.68
C VAL A 297 12.31 -1.42 1.46
N TRP A 298 13.46 -2.06 1.44
CA TRP A 298 13.87 -2.88 0.29
C TRP A 298 12.94 -4.07 0.08
N SER A 299 12.45 -4.69 1.17
CA SER A 299 11.52 -5.80 1.09
C SER A 299 10.16 -5.37 0.55
N GLY A 300 9.64 -4.24 1.03
CA GLY A 300 8.38 -3.66 0.54
C GLY A 300 8.45 -3.29 -0.95
N MET A 301 9.54 -2.61 -1.35
CA MET A 301 9.77 -2.22 -2.74
C MET A 301 9.99 -3.41 -3.66
N PHE A 302 10.69 -4.45 -3.18
CA PHE A 302 10.89 -5.68 -3.94
C PHE A 302 9.57 -6.40 -4.18
N LEU A 303 8.74 -6.52 -3.14
CA LEU A 303 7.43 -7.17 -3.24
C LEU A 303 6.53 -6.47 -4.25
N SER A 304 6.43 -5.14 -4.20
CA SER A 304 5.64 -4.37 -5.15
C SER A 304 6.16 -4.51 -6.58
N ASN A 305 7.46 -4.35 -6.78
CA ASN A 305 8.06 -4.49 -8.09
C ASN A 305 7.89 -5.91 -8.68
N LEU A 306 7.94 -6.93 -7.82
CA LEU A 306 7.67 -8.32 -8.17
C LEU A 306 6.22 -8.50 -8.61
N VAL A 307 5.26 -7.93 -7.86
CA VAL A 307 3.84 -7.95 -8.23
C VAL A 307 3.63 -7.28 -9.58
N MET A 308 4.20 -6.08 -9.83
CA MET A 308 4.17 -5.42 -11.14
C MET A 308 4.68 -6.35 -12.25
N PHE A 309 5.84 -6.99 -12.08
CA PHE A 309 6.42 -7.91 -13.06
C PHE A 309 5.44 -9.01 -13.46
N PHE A 310 4.81 -9.63 -12.46
CA PHE A 310 3.86 -10.72 -12.68
C PHE A 310 2.53 -10.22 -13.24
N ILE A 311 2.05 -9.03 -12.91
CA ILE A 311 0.85 -8.44 -13.55
C ILE A 311 1.09 -8.23 -15.05
N ILE A 312 2.22 -7.62 -15.43
CA ILE A 312 2.58 -7.41 -16.84
C ILE A 312 2.70 -8.76 -17.56
N THR A 313 3.40 -9.73 -16.96
CA THR A 313 3.59 -11.06 -17.52
C THR A 313 2.26 -11.81 -17.68
N ALA A 314 1.39 -11.77 -16.68
CA ALA A 314 0.09 -12.42 -16.73
C ALA A 314 -0.77 -11.84 -17.86
N CYS A 315 -0.86 -10.52 -17.95
CA CYS A 315 -1.67 -9.84 -18.98
C CYS A 315 -1.08 -10.04 -20.39
N ALA A 316 0.24 -10.07 -20.52
CA ALA A 316 0.90 -10.42 -21.78
C ALA A 316 0.63 -11.87 -22.20
N ALA A 317 0.68 -12.81 -21.26
CA ALA A 317 0.44 -14.23 -21.55
C ALA A 317 -1.04 -14.55 -21.84
N THR A 318 -1.96 -13.66 -21.48
CA THR A 318 -3.43 -13.88 -21.56
C THR A 318 -4.12 -12.97 -22.55
N LEU A 319 -4.10 -11.67 -22.28
CA LEU A 319 -4.84 -10.66 -23.03
C LEU A 319 -4.17 -10.42 -24.37
N HIS A 320 -2.85 -10.20 -24.35
CA HIS A 320 -2.11 -9.91 -25.57
C HIS A 320 -2.17 -11.07 -26.56
N THR A 321 -1.93 -12.30 -26.08
CA THR A 321 -2.06 -13.53 -26.88
C THR A 321 -3.49 -13.80 -27.31
N GLY A 322 -4.48 -13.42 -26.49
CA GLY A 322 -5.91 -13.48 -26.78
C GLY A 322 -6.43 -12.38 -27.70
N GLY A 323 -5.58 -11.46 -28.18
CA GLY A 323 -5.96 -10.35 -29.07
C GLY A 323 -6.66 -9.17 -28.39
N ILE A 324 -6.63 -9.11 -27.06
CA ILE A 324 -7.20 -8.02 -26.26
C ILE A 324 -6.08 -7.04 -25.91
N PHE A 325 -5.97 -5.96 -26.67
CA PHE A 325 -4.90 -4.97 -26.52
C PHE A 325 -5.29 -3.75 -25.68
N ASN A 326 -6.59 -3.52 -25.47
CA ASN A 326 -7.09 -2.36 -24.74
C ASN A 326 -8.07 -2.81 -23.67
N ILE A 327 -7.72 -2.57 -22.42
CA ILE A 327 -8.54 -2.86 -21.26
C ILE A 327 -9.41 -1.61 -21.01
N SER A 328 -10.68 -1.81 -20.64
CA SER A 328 -11.65 -0.74 -20.34
C SER A 328 -11.94 -0.56 -18.83
N SER A 329 -11.52 -1.51 -17.98
CA SER A 329 -11.53 -1.33 -16.51
C SER A 329 -10.50 -2.23 -15.79
N ALA A 330 -10.08 -1.88 -14.56
CA ALA A 330 -9.31 -2.78 -13.68
C ALA A 330 -10.02 -4.12 -13.46
N ALA A 331 -11.36 -4.09 -13.49
CA ALA A 331 -12.23 -5.25 -13.47
C ALA A 331 -12.05 -6.16 -14.71
N GLU A 332 -11.84 -5.59 -15.89
CA GLU A 332 -11.58 -6.36 -17.11
C GLU A 332 -10.17 -6.98 -17.12
N ALA A 333 -9.18 -6.30 -16.52
CA ALA A 333 -7.88 -6.92 -16.22
C ALA A 333 -8.04 -8.14 -15.30
N ALA A 334 -8.92 -8.08 -14.30
CA ALA A 334 -9.24 -9.25 -13.48
C ALA A 334 -9.96 -10.36 -14.28
N ARG A 335 -10.85 -10.02 -15.23
CA ARG A 335 -11.54 -11.02 -16.09
C ARG A 335 -10.57 -11.79 -16.97
N ALA A 336 -9.49 -11.14 -17.40
CA ALA A 336 -8.43 -11.75 -18.21
C ALA A 336 -7.85 -13.03 -17.63
N LEU A 337 -7.83 -13.12 -16.30
CA LEU A 337 -7.21 -14.22 -15.55
C LEU A 337 -8.20 -15.36 -15.28
N ARG A 338 -9.50 -15.16 -15.57
CA ARG A 338 -10.55 -16.17 -15.40
C ARG A 338 -10.26 -17.49 -16.12
N PRO A 339 -9.72 -17.52 -17.37
CA PRO A 339 -9.42 -18.77 -18.07
C PRO A 339 -8.29 -19.60 -17.43
N ILE A 340 -7.37 -18.97 -16.70
CA ILE A 340 -6.20 -19.65 -16.11
C ILE A 340 -6.45 -20.08 -14.68
N ALA A 341 -7.11 -19.21 -13.91
CA ALA A 341 -7.18 -19.34 -12.46
C ALA A 341 -8.61 -19.71 -11.99
N GLY A 342 -9.57 -19.80 -12.90
CA GLY A 342 -10.96 -20.19 -12.62
C GLY A 342 -11.85 -19.05 -12.10
N GLU A 343 -13.14 -19.35 -11.92
CA GLU A 343 -14.19 -18.41 -11.46
C GLU A 343 -13.82 -17.67 -10.16
N TYR A 344 -13.25 -18.39 -9.19
CA TYR A 344 -12.94 -17.85 -7.87
C TYR A 344 -11.76 -16.87 -7.88
N SER A 345 -10.84 -17.03 -8.82
CA SER A 345 -9.66 -16.16 -8.91
C SER A 345 -10.02 -14.76 -9.40
N TYR A 346 -10.96 -14.66 -10.33
CA TYR A 346 -11.51 -13.38 -10.77
C TYR A 346 -12.10 -12.56 -9.61
N LEU A 347 -12.88 -13.20 -8.73
CA LEU A 347 -13.42 -12.54 -7.53
C LEU A 347 -12.32 -12.17 -6.54
N LEU A 348 -11.33 -13.05 -6.38
CA LEU A 348 -10.16 -12.78 -5.54
C LEU A 348 -9.39 -11.55 -6.03
N PHE A 349 -9.20 -11.37 -7.33
CA PHE A 349 -8.55 -10.19 -7.90
C PHE A 349 -9.36 -8.91 -7.71
N ALA A 350 -10.68 -8.98 -7.89
CA ALA A 350 -11.55 -7.84 -7.60
C ALA A 350 -11.48 -7.41 -6.12
N LEU A 351 -11.39 -8.37 -5.20
CA LEU A 351 -11.11 -8.09 -3.78
C LEU A 351 -9.72 -7.48 -3.57
N GLY A 352 -8.70 -7.92 -4.31
CA GLY A 352 -7.36 -7.34 -4.30
C GLY A 352 -7.35 -5.86 -4.72
N ILE A 353 -8.06 -5.50 -5.79
CA ILE A 353 -8.19 -4.10 -6.25
C ILE A 353 -8.92 -3.25 -5.20
N ILE A 354 -10.02 -3.76 -4.62
CA ILE A 354 -10.73 -3.06 -3.54
C ILE A 354 -9.82 -2.89 -2.31
N GLY A 355 -9.03 -3.92 -1.97
CA GLY A 355 -8.15 -3.89 -0.81
C GLY A 355 -6.98 -2.95 -0.93
N THR A 356 -6.33 -2.94 -2.10
CA THR A 356 -5.21 -2.05 -2.42
C THR A 356 -5.68 -0.60 -2.49
N GLY A 357 -6.83 -0.33 -3.11
CA GLY A 357 -7.42 1.03 -3.09
C GLY A 357 -7.82 1.49 -1.68
N ALA A 358 -8.40 0.60 -0.86
CA ALA A 358 -8.71 0.91 0.52
C ALA A 358 -7.45 1.17 1.38
N LEU A 359 -6.30 0.61 1.00
CA LEU A 359 -5.00 0.86 1.62
C LEU A 359 -4.37 2.17 1.11
N ALA A 360 -4.39 2.39 -0.21
CA ALA A 360 -3.72 3.49 -0.89
C ALA A 360 -4.43 4.84 -0.72
N ILE A 361 -5.77 4.90 -0.75
CA ILE A 361 -6.51 6.16 -0.62
C ILE A 361 -6.20 6.90 0.69
N PRO A 362 -6.18 6.24 1.87
CA PRO A 362 -5.71 6.87 3.10
C PRO A 362 -4.25 7.35 3.05
N VAL A 363 -3.39 6.65 2.32
CA VAL A 363 -1.98 7.02 2.14
C VAL A 363 -1.85 8.28 1.26
N LEU A 364 -2.61 8.33 0.16
CA LEU A 364 -2.70 9.48 -0.75
C LEU A 364 -3.29 10.72 -0.04
N ALA A 365 -4.39 10.54 0.69
CA ALA A 365 -5.04 11.62 1.42
C ALA A 365 -4.16 12.09 2.61
N GLY A 366 -3.59 11.13 3.34
CA GLY A 366 -2.71 11.36 4.48
C GLY A 366 -1.43 12.09 4.09
N SER A 367 -0.72 11.65 3.06
CA SER A 367 0.50 12.32 2.56
C SER A 367 0.24 13.77 2.14
N SER A 368 -0.89 14.03 1.47
CA SER A 368 -1.34 15.40 1.17
C SER A 368 -1.53 16.21 2.44
N SER A 369 -2.21 15.62 3.42
CA SER A 369 -2.50 16.27 4.69
C SER A 369 -1.25 16.57 5.51
N TYR A 370 -0.30 15.64 5.58
CA TYR A 370 1.02 15.88 6.18
C TYR A 370 1.76 17.01 5.45
N ALA A 371 1.78 17.00 4.11
CA ALA A 371 2.47 18.03 3.34
C ALA A 371 1.93 19.44 3.65
N PHE A 372 0.61 19.62 3.72
CA PHE A 372 0.00 20.90 4.10
C PHE A 372 0.24 21.24 5.57
N ALA A 373 -0.02 20.30 6.49
CA ALA A 373 0.07 20.60 7.91
C ALA A 373 1.50 20.98 8.31
N GLU A 374 2.53 20.33 7.75
CA GLU A 374 3.93 20.72 7.94
C GLU A 374 4.25 22.08 7.31
N SER A 375 3.66 22.36 6.14
CA SER A 375 3.86 23.62 5.43
C SER A 375 3.35 24.82 6.21
N PHE A 376 2.15 24.70 6.78
CA PHE A 376 1.51 25.76 7.55
C PHE A 376 1.82 25.70 9.06
N GLY A 377 2.48 24.64 9.53
CA GLY A 377 2.79 24.44 10.96
C GLY A 377 1.57 24.08 11.80
N TRP A 378 0.60 23.39 11.20
CA TRP A 378 -0.60 22.92 11.89
C TRP A 378 -0.31 21.66 12.70
N LYS A 379 -1.16 21.38 13.70
CA LYS A 379 -1.13 20.09 14.41
C LYS A 379 -1.50 18.97 13.43
N GLN A 380 -0.73 17.89 13.46
CA GLN A 380 -0.83 16.81 12.48
C GLN A 380 -0.54 15.45 13.11
N GLY A 381 -1.06 14.41 12.47
CA GLY A 381 -0.76 13.03 12.79
C GLY A 381 -2.00 12.17 12.90
N LEU A 382 -1.93 10.96 12.36
CA LEU A 382 -3.01 9.98 12.36
C LEU A 382 -3.33 9.42 13.77
N HIS A 383 -2.50 9.74 14.77
CA HIS A 383 -2.73 9.42 16.17
C HIS A 383 -3.63 10.44 16.90
N TYR A 384 -3.82 11.65 16.35
CA TYR A 384 -4.70 12.65 16.93
C TYR A 384 -6.17 12.38 16.57
N LYS A 385 -7.10 12.80 17.44
CA LYS A 385 -8.54 12.78 17.11
C LYS A 385 -8.88 13.94 16.17
N LEU A 386 -9.96 13.80 15.40
CA LEU A 386 -10.49 14.85 14.50
C LEU A 386 -10.55 16.24 15.15
N ARG A 387 -11.03 16.32 16.40
CA ARG A 387 -11.14 17.59 17.16
C ARG A 387 -9.80 18.23 17.50
N GLN A 388 -8.71 17.46 17.49
CA GLN A 388 -7.36 17.92 17.83
C GLN A 388 -6.56 18.38 16.60
N ALA A 389 -6.89 17.86 15.41
CA ALA A 389 -6.20 18.14 14.15
C ALA A 389 -7.20 18.44 13.02
N TYR A 390 -8.08 19.42 13.20
CA TYR A 390 -9.18 19.74 12.27
C TYR A 390 -8.67 20.06 10.85
N SER A 391 -7.59 20.82 10.71
CA SER A 391 -7.03 21.16 9.39
C SER A 391 -6.46 19.94 8.67
N PHE A 392 -5.84 19.02 9.42
CA PHE A 392 -5.29 17.78 8.87
C PHE A 392 -6.40 16.88 8.29
N TYR A 393 -7.43 16.60 9.09
CA TYR A 393 -8.56 15.80 8.61
C TYR A 393 -9.43 16.54 7.59
N GLY A 394 -9.48 17.86 7.65
CA GLY A 394 -10.18 18.68 6.66
C GLY A 394 -9.62 18.46 5.25
N ILE A 395 -8.29 18.40 5.10
CA ILE A 395 -7.65 18.11 3.81
C ILE A 395 -8.04 16.73 3.32
N ILE A 396 -7.96 15.71 4.18
CA ILE A 396 -8.35 14.34 3.82
C ILE A 396 -9.78 14.31 3.25
N ILE A 397 -10.72 14.93 3.97
CA ILE A 397 -12.13 14.98 3.55
C ILE A 397 -12.27 15.73 2.21
N ILE A 398 -11.60 16.86 2.04
CA ILE A 398 -11.63 17.62 0.80
C ILE A 398 -11.06 16.81 -0.37
N SER A 399 -9.91 16.13 -0.20
CA SER A 399 -9.31 15.28 -1.24
C SER A 399 -10.29 14.19 -1.70
N LEU A 400 -10.94 13.52 -0.74
CA LEU A 400 -11.92 12.47 -1.06
C LEU A 400 -13.16 13.03 -1.76
N ILE A 401 -13.70 14.17 -1.30
CA ILE A 401 -14.86 14.81 -1.96
C ILE A 401 -14.51 15.18 -3.40
N ILE A 402 -13.34 15.80 -3.63
CA ILE A 402 -12.91 16.14 -4.99
C ILE A 402 -12.71 14.86 -5.82
N GLY A 403 -12.10 13.81 -5.26
CA GLY A 403 -11.95 12.52 -5.93
C GLY A 403 -13.29 11.89 -6.36
N VAL A 404 -14.32 11.98 -5.51
CA VAL A 404 -15.68 11.56 -5.86
C VAL A 404 -16.24 12.43 -6.99
N LEU A 405 -16.08 13.75 -6.93
CA LEU A 405 -16.59 14.68 -7.93
C LEU A 405 -15.94 14.49 -9.31
N ILE A 406 -14.63 14.15 -9.37
CA ILE A 406 -13.92 13.87 -10.63
C ILE A 406 -14.62 12.76 -11.41
N ASN A 407 -15.12 11.73 -10.71
CA ASN A 407 -15.84 10.63 -11.36
C ASN A 407 -17.19 11.06 -11.95
N MET A 408 -17.82 12.12 -11.41
CA MET A 408 -19.11 12.62 -11.91
C MET A 408 -18.99 13.39 -13.22
N VAL A 409 -17.77 13.76 -13.64
CA VAL A 409 -17.50 14.50 -14.89
C VAL A 409 -17.65 13.59 -16.12
N GLY A 410 -17.81 12.28 -15.94
CA GLY A 410 -17.99 11.32 -17.04
C GLY A 410 -16.70 11.04 -17.81
N LEU A 411 -15.54 11.24 -17.17
CA LEU A 411 -14.25 10.86 -17.73
C LEU A 411 -14.13 9.33 -17.81
N ASP A 412 -13.47 8.85 -18.86
CA ASP A 412 -13.11 7.45 -19.02
C ASP A 412 -12.26 6.99 -17.81
N PRO A 413 -12.70 6.01 -17.00
CA PRO A 413 -12.01 5.61 -15.78
C PRO A 413 -10.57 5.14 -16.01
N ILE A 414 -10.29 4.43 -17.10
CA ILE A 414 -8.94 3.93 -17.39
C ILE A 414 -8.02 5.03 -17.87
N LYS A 415 -8.49 5.91 -18.76
CA LYS A 415 -7.69 7.06 -19.15
C LYS A 415 -7.41 7.94 -17.93
N THR A 416 -8.36 8.06 -17.03
CA THR A 416 -8.17 8.78 -15.75
C THR A 416 -7.09 8.11 -14.90
N LEU A 417 -7.07 6.78 -14.76
CA LEU A 417 -6.02 6.04 -14.05
C LEU A 417 -4.64 6.26 -14.69
N ILE A 418 -4.53 6.11 -16.02
CA ILE A 418 -3.26 6.29 -16.74
C ILE A 418 -2.79 7.75 -16.68
N TYR A 419 -3.69 8.73 -16.84
CA TYR A 419 -3.32 10.14 -16.72
C TYR A 419 -2.96 10.53 -15.29
N SER A 420 -3.54 9.87 -14.29
CA SER A 420 -3.14 10.03 -12.89
C SER A 420 -1.70 9.57 -12.67
N ALA A 421 -1.38 8.37 -13.17
CA ALA A 421 -0.04 7.82 -13.15
C ALA A 421 0.96 8.75 -13.87
N VAL A 422 0.61 9.25 -15.06
CA VAL A 422 1.42 10.23 -15.79
C VAL A 422 1.64 11.52 -14.99
N LEU A 423 0.59 12.04 -14.33
CA LEU A 423 0.68 13.24 -13.51
C LEU A 423 1.64 13.02 -12.32
N ASN A 424 1.59 11.86 -11.67
CA ASN A 424 2.59 11.48 -10.66
C ASN A 424 4.00 11.49 -11.26
N GLY A 425 4.16 10.96 -12.47
CA GLY A 425 5.42 10.98 -13.22
C GLY A 425 5.97 12.39 -13.49
N LEU A 426 5.09 13.36 -13.73
CA LEU A 426 5.46 14.76 -13.93
C LEU A 426 5.83 15.49 -12.62
N VAL A 427 5.15 15.16 -11.53
CA VAL A 427 5.38 15.81 -10.21
C VAL A 427 6.60 15.24 -9.49
N ALA A 428 6.87 13.94 -9.67
CA ALA A 428 7.96 13.23 -9.00
C ALA A 428 9.34 13.89 -9.12
N PRO A 429 9.83 14.31 -10.31
CA PRO A 429 11.18 14.88 -10.42
C PRO A 429 11.35 16.16 -9.61
N VAL A 430 10.29 16.98 -9.49
CA VAL A 430 10.32 18.22 -8.70
C VAL A 430 10.60 17.92 -7.23
N VAL A 431 9.89 16.95 -6.66
CA VAL A 431 10.06 16.55 -5.26
C VAL A 431 11.37 15.77 -5.06
N LEU A 432 11.74 14.93 -6.03
CA LEU A 432 12.93 14.10 -5.98
C LEU A 432 14.23 14.90 -5.93
N ILE A 433 14.31 16.01 -6.67
CA ILE A 433 15.43 16.96 -6.58
C ILE A 433 15.63 17.43 -5.13
N LEU A 434 14.54 17.80 -4.44
CA LEU A 434 14.62 18.26 -3.05
C LEU A 434 15.08 17.15 -2.11
N ILE A 435 14.59 15.93 -2.30
CA ILE A 435 14.97 14.75 -1.51
C ILE A 435 16.47 14.47 -1.65
N ILE A 436 17.00 14.47 -2.86
CA ILE A 436 18.44 14.20 -3.07
C ILE A 436 19.30 15.28 -2.44
N ILE A 437 18.90 16.56 -2.54
CA ILE A 437 19.62 17.67 -1.90
C ILE A 437 19.62 17.51 -0.38
N LEU A 438 18.45 17.24 0.22
CA LEU A 438 18.32 17.02 1.67
C LEU A 438 19.13 15.81 2.13
N ALA A 439 18.96 14.66 1.49
CA ALA A 439 19.65 13.42 1.84
C ALA A 439 21.16 13.48 1.59
N SER A 440 21.63 14.36 0.70
CA SER A 440 23.06 14.57 0.44
C SER A 440 23.71 15.62 1.36
N ASN A 441 22.92 16.36 2.13
CA ASN A 441 23.44 17.42 3.00
C ASN A 441 24.06 16.82 4.27
N SER A 442 25.39 16.84 4.37
CA SER A 442 26.13 16.32 5.53
C SER A 442 25.85 17.08 6.83
N LYS A 443 25.43 18.36 6.77
CA LYS A 443 25.03 19.11 7.96
C LYS A 443 23.69 18.63 8.51
N LEU A 444 22.80 18.15 7.65
CA LEU A 444 21.49 17.63 8.03
C LEU A 444 21.56 16.15 8.42
N MET A 445 22.23 15.35 7.60
CA MET A 445 22.22 13.89 7.71
C MET A 445 23.40 13.34 8.52
N GLY A 446 24.41 14.17 8.81
CA GLY A 446 25.63 13.75 9.51
C GLY A 446 26.31 12.58 8.80
N LYS A 447 26.63 11.53 9.55
CA LYS A 447 27.24 10.28 9.04
C LYS A 447 26.31 9.46 8.13
N TYR A 448 25.02 9.78 8.07
CA TYR A 448 24.00 9.07 7.30
C TYR A 448 23.68 9.76 5.96
N ALA A 449 24.50 10.72 5.52
CA ALA A 449 24.34 11.37 4.22
C ALA A 449 24.52 10.38 3.05
N ASN A 450 23.92 10.71 1.90
CA ASN A 450 24.02 9.90 0.69
C ASN A 450 25.47 9.61 0.29
N GLY A 451 25.78 8.32 0.10
CA GLY A 451 26.98 7.88 -0.58
C GLY A 451 26.92 8.15 -2.09
N TRP A 452 28.03 7.88 -2.79
CA TRP A 452 28.16 8.07 -4.24
C TRP A 452 27.09 7.29 -5.02
N TRP A 453 26.89 6.00 -4.70
CA TRP A 453 25.90 5.15 -5.39
C TRP A 453 24.48 5.66 -5.26
N SER A 454 24.06 6.04 -4.05
CA SER A 454 22.73 6.62 -3.82
C SER A 454 22.52 7.90 -4.63
N LYS A 455 23.55 8.75 -4.76
CA LYS A 455 23.49 9.96 -5.60
C LYS A 455 23.32 9.61 -7.08
N ILE A 456 24.12 8.69 -7.62
CA ILE A 456 24.00 8.28 -9.02
C ILE A 456 22.61 7.75 -9.31
N VAL A 457 22.12 6.81 -8.51
CA VAL A 457 20.81 6.18 -8.72
C VAL A 457 19.68 7.22 -8.61
N GLY A 458 19.74 8.10 -7.61
CA GLY A 458 18.76 9.18 -7.46
C GLY A 458 18.77 10.16 -8.65
N TRP A 459 19.94 10.59 -9.11
CA TRP A 459 20.04 11.48 -10.28
C TRP A 459 19.61 10.78 -11.57
N ALA A 460 19.90 9.48 -11.72
CA ALA A 460 19.40 8.68 -12.83
C ALA A 460 17.86 8.62 -12.85
N ALA A 461 17.24 8.44 -11.68
CA ALA A 461 15.79 8.51 -11.54
C ALA A 461 15.25 9.90 -11.93
N ILE A 462 15.88 11.00 -11.51
CA ILE A 462 15.48 12.35 -11.94
C ILE A 462 15.54 12.49 -13.46
N VAL A 463 16.68 12.14 -14.08
CA VAL A 463 16.87 12.27 -15.53
C VAL A 463 15.83 11.46 -16.28
N LEU A 464 15.57 10.22 -15.85
CA LEU A 464 14.55 9.35 -16.43
C LEU A 464 13.15 9.96 -16.34
N MET A 465 12.74 10.43 -15.15
CA MET A 465 11.42 11.00 -14.91
C MET A 465 11.23 12.33 -15.66
N VAL A 466 12.25 13.20 -15.69
CA VAL A 466 12.21 14.45 -16.47
C VAL A 466 12.10 14.15 -17.95
N PHE A 467 12.88 13.20 -18.46
CA PHE A 467 12.82 12.82 -19.87
C PHE A 467 11.44 12.25 -20.24
N ALA A 468 10.92 11.30 -19.46
CA ALA A 468 9.60 10.72 -19.65
C ALA A 468 8.49 11.79 -19.58
N GLY A 469 8.60 12.70 -18.62
CA GLY A 469 7.66 13.81 -18.45
C GLY A 469 7.67 14.79 -19.63
N LEU A 470 8.85 15.23 -20.06
CA LEU A 470 8.99 16.12 -21.22
C LEU A 470 8.54 15.44 -22.51
N ALA A 471 8.87 14.16 -22.70
CA ALA A 471 8.40 13.37 -23.84
C ALA A 471 6.87 13.25 -23.85
N THR A 472 6.25 13.09 -22.68
CA THR A 472 4.79 13.06 -22.55
C THR A 472 4.16 14.40 -22.89
N ILE A 473 4.68 15.50 -22.33
CA ILE A 473 4.21 16.85 -22.65
C ILE A 473 4.34 17.12 -24.16
N TRP A 474 5.49 16.76 -24.75
CA TRP A 474 5.74 16.90 -26.18
C TRP A 474 4.73 16.10 -27.00
N SER A 475 4.52 14.84 -26.68
CA SER A 475 3.57 13.93 -27.35
C SER A 475 2.10 14.35 -27.21
N LEU A 476 1.76 15.06 -26.13
CA LEU A 476 0.42 15.62 -25.93
C LEU A 476 0.22 16.91 -26.76
N LEU A 477 1.25 17.74 -26.89
CA LEU A 477 1.21 19.02 -27.59
C LEU A 477 1.43 18.90 -29.10
N PHE A 478 2.30 18.00 -29.53
CA PHE A 478 2.71 17.80 -30.92
C PHE A 478 2.39 16.36 -31.32
N LYS A 479 1.51 16.21 -32.30
CA LYS A 479 0.91 14.93 -32.74
C LYS A 479 1.94 13.88 -33.14
#